data_AF-A0A966WF37-F1
#
_entry.id   AF-A0A966WF37-F1
#
_cell.length_a   1.000
_cell.length_b   1.000
_cell.length_c   1.000
_cell.angle_alpha   90.00
_cell.angle_beta   90.00
_cell.angle_gamma   90.00
#
_symmetry.space_group_name_H-M   'P 1'
#
loop_
_entity.id
_entity.type
_entity.pdbx_description
1 polymer ?
#
loop_
_entity_poly.entity_id
_entity_poly.type
_entity_poly.pdbx_seq_one_letter_code
_entity_poly.pdbx_strand_id
1 'polypeptide(L)' 'LMHQGACVASGDAQTVLRSETLAEFYGVSARVHHEADGTVVVIPQRANSN' A
#
# COMPACT_ATOMS: atom_id res chain seq x y z
N LEU A 1 1.54 -8.68 3.39
CA LEU A 1 0.47 -7.75 3.79
C LEU A 1 -0.60 -8.52 4.53
N MET A 2 -0.99 -8.05 5.72
CA MET A 2 -1.89 -8.79 6.60
C MET A 2 -3.17 -8.00 6.83
N HIS A 3 -4.33 -8.60 6.54
CA HIS A 3 -5.63 -7.97 6.77
C HIS A 3 -6.54 -8.96 7.52
N GLN A 4 -7.15 -8.52 8.63
CA GLN A 4 -8.06 -9.34 9.47
C GLN A 4 -7.51 -10.74 9.83
N GLY A 5 -6.21 -10.84 10.13
CA GLY A 5 -5.56 -12.10 10.49
C GLY A 5 -5.19 -13.01 9.32
N ALA A 6 -5.49 -12.62 8.07
CA ALA A 6 -5.10 -13.35 6.87
C ALA A 6 -3.96 -12.65 6.11
N CYS A 7 -3.10 -13.44 5.47
CA CYS A 7 -2.12 -12.94 4.51
C CYS A 7 -2.81 -12.69 3.17
N VAL A 8 -2.88 -11.43 2.73
CA VAL A 8 -3.57 -11.03 1.49
C VAL A 8 -2.63 -10.73 0.34
N ALA A 9 -1.34 -10.53 0.63
CA ALA A 9 -0.28 -10.42 -0.37
C ALA A 9 1.06 -10.80 0.25
N SER A 10 1.91 -11.50 -0.49
CA SER A 10 3.26 -11.88 -0.07
C SER A 10 4.25 -11.70 -1.21
N GLY A 11 5.49 -11.31 -0.89
CA GLY A 11 6.53 -11.00 -1.85
C GLY A 11 7.42 -9.86 -1.34
N ASP A 12 8.21 -9.27 -2.23
CA ASP A 12 8.97 -8.06 -1.94
C ASP A 12 8.06 -6.85 -1.72
N ALA A 13 8.65 -5.76 -1.20
CA ALA A 13 7.91 -4.54 -0.90
C ALA A 13 7.23 -3.96 -2.14
N GLN A 14 7.87 -3.98 -3.31
CA GLN A 14 7.32 -3.42 -4.55
C GLN A 14 6.09 -4.19 -5.04
N THR A 15 6.08 -5.50 -4.86
CA THR A 15 4.98 -6.39 -5.24
C THR A 15 3.82 -6.29 -4.25
N VAL A 16 4.14 -6.11 -2.97
CA VAL A 16 3.17 -6.13 -1.86
C VAL A 16 2.50 -4.77 -1.62
N LEU A 17 3.26 -3.68 -1.66
CA LEU A 17 2.78 -2.34 -1.29
C LEU A 17 2.27 -1.56 -2.50
N ARG A 18 1.20 -2.04 -3.14
CA ARG A 18 0.54 -1.34 -4.26
C ARG A 18 -0.61 -0.46 -3.77
N SER A 19 -0.81 0.70 -4.39
CA SER A 19 -1.93 1.61 -4.06
C SER A 19 -3.29 0.91 -4.11
N GLU A 20 -3.51 0.08 -5.13
CA GLU A 20 -4.75 -0.71 -5.31
C GLU A 20 -5.01 -1.64 -4.11
N THR A 21 -3.98 -2.39 -3.72
CA THR A 21 -4.04 -3.35 -2.62
C THR A 21 -4.26 -2.65 -1.27
N LEU A 22 -3.61 -1.50 -1.06
CA LEU A 22 -3.80 -0.71 0.14
C LEU A 22 -5.22 -0.12 0.22
N ALA A 23 -5.78 0.32 -0.89
CA ALA A 23 -7.16 0.79 -0.97
C ALA A 23 -8.17 -0.32 -0.71
N GLU A 24 -7.99 -1.49 -1.35
CA GLU A 24 -8.88 -2.64 -1.21
C GLU A 24 -8.93 -3.17 0.23
N PHE A 25 -7.77 -3.38 0.85
CA PHE A 25 -7.73 -4.04 2.16
C PHE A 25 -7.74 -3.06 3.34
N TYR A 26 -7.29 -1.82 3.20
CA TYR A 26 -7.23 -0.88 4.35
C TYR A 26 -8.12 0.34 4.18
N GLY A 27 -8.82 0.49 3.06
CA GLY A 27 -9.73 1.62 2.82
C GLY A 27 -9.01 2.97 2.78
N VAL A 28 -7.71 2.99 2.49
CA VAL A 28 -6.90 4.21 2.44
C VAL A 28 -6.60 4.61 1.00
N SER A 29 -6.55 5.92 0.74
CA SER A 29 -5.94 6.45 -0.49
C SER A 29 -4.45 6.67 -0.23
N ALA A 30 -3.59 6.09 -1.07
CA ALA A 30 -2.15 6.26 -0.96
C ALA A 30 -1.49 6.34 -2.34
N ARG A 31 -0.48 7.20 -2.46
CA ARG A 31 0.48 7.14 -3.57
C ARG A 31 1.67 6.30 -3.15
N VAL A 32 2.12 5.43 -4.05
CA VAL A 32 3.28 4.59 -3.83
C VAL A 32 4.37 4.97 -4.83
N HIS A 33 5.56 5.21 -4.32
CA HIS A 33 6.77 5.43 -5.12
C HIS A 33 7.74 4.27 -4.91
N HIS A 34 8.28 3.75 -6.00
CA HIS A 34 9.27 2.69 -6.00
C HIS A 34 10.63 3.27 -6.39
N GLU A 35 11.62 3.05 -5.53
CA GLU A 35 13.00 3.44 -5.80
C GLU A 35 13.80 2.25 -6.34
N ALA A 36 14.87 2.54 -7.07
CA ALA A 36 15.69 1.54 -7.75
C ALA A 36 16.45 0.61 -6.78
N ASP A 37 16.65 1.03 -5.53
CA ASP A 37 17.31 0.25 -4.48
C ASP A 37 16.37 -0.72 -3.74
N GLY A 38 15.10 -0.79 -4.17
CA GLY A 38 14.07 -1.62 -3.56
C GLY A 38 13.28 -0.91 -2.45
N THR A 39 13.62 0.33 -2.12
CA THR A 39 12.82 1.14 -1.18
C THR A 39 11.45 1.44 -1.76
N VAL A 40 10.42 1.34 -0.92
CA VAL A 40 9.05 1.71 -1.27
C VAL A 40 8.57 2.78 -0.33
N VAL A 41 8.18 3.93 -0.88
CA VAL A 41 7.64 5.06 -0.14
C VAL A 41 6.13 5.10 -0.33
N VAL A 42 5.40 4.93 0.78
CA VAL A 42 3.93 5.02 0.82
C VAL A 42 3.52 6.35 1.40
N ILE A 43 2.80 7.15 0.62
CA ILE A 43 2.37 8.51 0.97
C ILE A 43 0.85 8.48 1.16
N PRO A 44 0.34 8.57 2.40
CA PRO A 44 -1.09 8.61 2.65
C PRO A 44 -1.67 9.91 2.10
N GLN A 45 -2.78 9.80 1.38
CA GLN A 45 -3.55 10.93 0.91
C GLN A 45 -4.78 11.06 1.80
N ARG A 46 -4.89 12.19 2.49
CA ARG A 46 -6.16 12.56 3.09
C ARG A 46 -7.11 12.87 1.94
N ALA A 47 -8.20 12.10 1.81
CA ALA A 47 -9.36 12.63 1.14
C ALA A 47 -9.78 13.86 1.95
N ASN A 48 -9.79 15.04 1.35
CA ASN A 48 -10.39 16.19 2.01
C ASN A 48 -11.85 15.80 2.30
N SER A 49 -12.16 15.49 3.55
CA SER A 49 -13.51 15.56 4.07
C SER A 49 -13.84 17.05 4.12
N ASN A 50 -14.47 17.53 3.04
CA ASN A 50 -15.16 18.82 3.05
C ASN A 50 -16.25 18.82 4.13
#